data_AF-A0A2X4VPU8-F1
#
_entry.id   AF-A0A2X4VPU8-F1
#
_cell.length_a   1.000
_cell.length_b   1.000
_cell.length_c   1.000
_cell.angle_alpha   90.00
_cell.angle_beta   90.00
_cell.angle_gamma   90.00
#
_symmetry.space_group_name_H-M   'P 1'
#
loop_
_entity.id
_entity.type
_entity.pdbx_description
1 polymer ?
#
loop_
_entity_poly.entity_id
_entity_poly.type
_entity_poly.pdbx_seq_one_letter_code
_entity_poly.pdbx_strand_id
1 'polypeptide(L)'
;MGDKELIDAFEQSEINLLVELRMGNGLHEKEYENVVEALSICADEWKSRNSIPKKAILALSELYGDLYNFSLIYADVESARIKEAAENIKTLIRGCTIEKGEMEPEKARVIARLCEYIKEDGNFFKKLQNGKGFDEQQFEKIYHELDNIYEEIYSWEAFPKELINIFIDLYELDLFVYQYRDEEADKIYDAYERIFSLIFG
;
A
#
# COMPACT_ATOMS: atom_id res chain seq x y z
N MET A 1 -21.93 -2.46 10.56
CA MET A 1 -21.78 -2.82 9.14
C MET A 1 -20.91 -4.06 9.09
N GLY A 2 -21.23 -5.06 8.26
CA GLY A 2 -20.36 -6.24 8.13
C GLY A 2 -19.08 -5.91 7.34
N ASP A 3 -18.01 -6.70 7.51
CA ASP A 3 -16.75 -6.48 6.79
C ASP A 3 -16.93 -6.44 5.28
N LYS A 4 -17.82 -7.28 4.75
CA LYS A 4 -18.16 -7.25 3.32
C LYS A 4 -18.76 -5.90 2.91
N GLU A 5 -19.71 -5.36 3.67
CA GLU A 5 -20.37 -4.10 3.34
C GLU A 5 -19.40 -2.91 3.42
N LEU A 6 -18.48 -2.93 4.39
CA LEU A 6 -17.40 -1.95 4.53
C LEU A 6 -16.47 -1.95 3.31
N ILE A 7 -16.01 -3.14 2.93
CA ILE A 7 -15.07 -3.32 1.83
C ILE A 7 -15.74 -2.99 0.49
N ASP A 8 -16.94 -3.51 0.24
CA ASP A 8 -17.71 -3.22 -0.98
C ASP A 8 -17.95 -1.70 -1.13
N ALA A 9 -18.25 -0.99 -0.03
CA ALA A 9 -18.42 0.46 -0.06
C ALA A 9 -17.12 1.21 -0.37
N PHE A 10 -16.01 0.78 0.24
CA PHE A 10 -14.69 1.36 0.00
C PHE A 10 -14.24 1.13 -1.45
N GLU A 11 -14.22 -0.12 -1.92
CA GLU A 11 -13.83 -0.48 -3.29
C GLU A 11 -14.68 0.27 -4.34
N GLN A 12 -16.00 0.37 -4.12
CA GLN A 12 -16.85 1.08 -5.06
C GLN A 12 -16.57 2.59 -5.10
N SER A 13 -16.30 3.21 -3.94
CA SER A 13 -15.95 4.63 -3.87
C SER A 13 -14.60 4.91 -4.55
N GLU A 14 -13.62 4.03 -4.34
CA GLU A 14 -12.31 4.08 -5.00
C GLU A 14 -12.48 4.00 -6.52
N ILE A 15 -13.21 3.00 -7.01
CA ILE A 15 -13.43 2.81 -8.45
C ILE A 15 -14.04 4.07 -9.07
N ASN A 16 -15.04 4.67 -8.44
CA ASN A 16 -15.68 5.88 -8.95
C ASN A 16 -14.69 7.05 -9.05
N LEU A 17 -13.88 7.28 -8.01
CA LEU A 17 -12.88 8.35 -8.01
C LEU A 17 -11.82 8.11 -9.10
N LEU A 18 -11.29 6.88 -9.21
CA LEU A 18 -10.29 6.53 -10.21
C LEU A 18 -10.83 6.61 -11.63
N VAL A 19 -12.11 6.34 -11.86
CA VAL A 19 -12.77 6.54 -13.16
C VAL A 19 -12.74 8.02 -13.56
N GLU A 20 -13.09 8.93 -12.65
CA GLU A 20 -13.05 10.38 -12.94
C GLU A 20 -11.65 10.84 -13.34
N LEU A 21 -10.62 10.37 -12.61
CA LEU A 21 -9.23 10.67 -12.92
C LEU A 21 -8.78 10.12 -14.27
N ARG A 22 -9.16 8.88 -14.61
CA ARG A 22 -8.86 8.25 -15.92
C ARG A 22 -9.56 8.94 -17.09
N MET A 23 -10.74 9.49 -16.86
CA MET A 23 -11.51 10.22 -17.87
C MET A 23 -10.99 11.63 -18.13
N GLY A 24 -10.01 12.11 -17.35
CA GLY A 24 -9.47 13.46 -17.49
C GLY A 24 -10.28 14.53 -16.78
N ASN A 25 -11.23 14.16 -15.89
CA ASN A 25 -12.12 15.09 -15.21
C ASN A 25 -11.46 15.76 -13.99
N GLY A 26 -10.25 15.36 -13.61
CA GLY A 26 -9.57 15.81 -12.41
C GLY A 26 -10.14 15.17 -11.14
N LEU A 27 -9.81 15.78 -9.99
CA LEU A 27 -10.28 15.37 -8.69
C LEU A 27 -11.75 15.78 -8.50
N HIS A 28 -12.64 14.82 -8.73
CA HIS A 28 -14.07 15.02 -8.52
C HIS A 28 -14.39 15.04 -7.02
N GLU A 29 -14.72 16.21 -6.48
CA GLU A 29 -14.85 16.46 -5.04
C GLU A 29 -15.80 15.49 -4.34
N LYS A 30 -16.97 15.23 -4.93
CA LYS A 30 -17.96 14.32 -4.33
C LYS A 30 -17.47 12.86 -4.27
N GLU A 31 -16.77 12.40 -5.31
CA GLU A 31 -16.26 11.02 -5.29
C GLU A 31 -15.08 10.89 -4.32
N TYR A 32 -14.27 11.94 -4.21
CA TYR A 32 -13.25 12.02 -3.18
C TYR A 32 -13.83 12.01 -1.76
N GLU A 33 -14.89 12.78 -1.50
CA GLU A 33 -15.61 12.78 -0.23
C GLU A 33 -16.16 11.38 0.12
N ASN A 34 -16.72 10.67 -0.88
CA ASN A 34 -17.20 9.30 -0.69
C ASN A 34 -16.07 8.34 -0.27
N VAL A 35 -14.90 8.44 -0.90
CA VAL A 35 -13.71 7.64 -0.53
C VAL A 35 -13.26 7.96 0.89
N VAL A 36 -13.18 9.24 1.24
CA VAL A 36 -12.78 9.70 2.58
C VAL A 36 -13.75 9.18 3.63
N GLU A 37 -15.06 9.25 3.38
CA GLU A 37 -16.08 8.72 4.29
C GLU A 37 -15.92 7.21 4.48
N ALA A 38 -15.89 6.44 3.38
CA ALA A 38 -15.78 4.99 3.44
C ALA A 38 -14.50 4.53 4.15
N LEU A 39 -13.36 5.15 3.83
CA LEU A 39 -12.08 4.81 4.42
C LEU A 39 -11.98 5.25 5.89
N SER A 40 -12.63 6.35 6.28
CA SER A 40 -12.70 6.76 7.69
C SER A 40 -13.48 5.74 8.53
N ILE A 41 -14.59 5.21 8.00
CA ILE A 41 -15.35 4.16 8.67
C ILE A 41 -14.52 2.87 8.78
N CYS A 42 -13.82 2.49 7.71
CA CYS A 42 -12.87 1.37 7.73
C CYS A 42 -11.78 1.56 8.80
N ALA A 43 -11.19 2.76 8.87
CA ALA A 43 -10.17 3.08 9.86
C ALA A 43 -10.71 2.98 11.28
N ASP A 44 -11.88 3.55 11.58
CA ASP A 44 -12.50 3.48 12.90
C ASP A 44 -12.80 2.02 13.32
N GLU A 45 -13.32 1.22 12.39
CA GLU A 45 -13.68 -0.17 12.65
C GLU A 45 -12.43 -1.05 12.84
N TRP A 46 -11.40 -0.89 12.00
CA TRP A 46 -10.22 -1.76 12.00
C TRP A 46 -9.12 -1.32 12.95
N LYS A 47 -9.15 -0.06 13.42
CA LYS A 47 -8.18 0.47 14.38
C LYS A 47 -8.06 -0.41 15.62
N SER A 48 -9.18 -0.88 16.18
CA SER A 48 -9.17 -1.71 17.39
C SER A 48 -8.90 -3.21 17.14
N ARG A 49 -8.88 -3.65 15.88
CA ARG A 49 -8.72 -5.07 15.51
C ARG A 49 -7.25 -5.46 15.42
N ASN A 50 -6.95 -6.75 15.57
CA ASN A 50 -5.59 -7.27 15.41
C ASN A 50 -5.21 -7.52 13.93
N SER A 51 -6.21 -7.70 13.08
CA SER A 51 -6.07 -8.02 11.66
C SER A 51 -7.13 -7.31 10.84
N ILE A 52 -6.86 -7.19 9.54
CA ILE A 52 -7.78 -6.60 8.55
C ILE A 52 -8.13 -7.70 7.51
N PRO A 53 -9.37 -7.75 7.00
CA PRO A 53 -9.75 -8.76 6.02
C PRO A 53 -8.86 -8.70 4.77
N LYS A 54 -8.46 -9.89 4.27
CA LYS A 54 -7.57 -10.02 3.10
C LYS A 54 -8.08 -9.23 1.89
N LYS A 55 -9.41 -9.21 1.69
CA LYS A 55 -10.05 -8.54 0.55
C LYS A 55 -9.77 -7.04 0.46
N ALA A 56 -9.61 -6.36 1.61
CA ALA A 56 -9.37 -4.92 1.63
C ALA A 56 -7.96 -4.51 1.16
N ILE A 57 -7.04 -5.47 1.02
CA ILE A 57 -5.60 -5.17 0.96
C ILE A 57 -5.22 -4.53 -0.37
N LEU A 58 -5.80 -4.97 -1.48
CA LEU A 58 -5.51 -4.39 -2.79
C LEU A 58 -5.83 -2.89 -2.79
N ALA A 59 -7.08 -2.55 -2.45
CA ALA A 59 -7.55 -1.17 -2.34
C ALA A 59 -6.73 -0.33 -1.34
N LEU A 60 -6.34 -0.89 -0.19
CA LEU A 60 -5.50 -0.20 0.80
C LEU A 60 -4.06 0.04 0.29
N SER A 61 -3.52 -0.86 -0.54
CA SER A 61 -2.15 -0.76 -1.05
C SER A 61 -2.03 0.13 -2.29
N GLU A 62 -3.03 0.10 -3.18
CA GLU A 62 -2.96 0.80 -4.48
C GLU A 62 -3.39 2.25 -4.42
N LEU A 63 -4.44 2.58 -3.66
CA LEU A 63 -5.13 3.87 -3.79
C LEU A 63 -4.22 5.09 -3.63
N TYR A 64 -3.28 5.06 -2.67
CA TYR A 64 -2.34 6.17 -2.51
C TYR A 64 -1.39 6.28 -3.72
N GLY A 65 -0.83 5.16 -4.18
CA GLY A 65 0.07 5.12 -5.33
C GLY A 65 -0.63 5.59 -6.61
N ASP A 66 -1.85 5.12 -6.84
CA ASP A 66 -2.69 5.52 -7.96
C ASP A 66 -2.95 7.03 -7.96
N LEU A 67 -3.41 7.59 -6.84
CA LEU A 67 -3.65 9.04 -6.74
C LEU A 67 -2.35 9.84 -6.94
N TYR A 68 -1.25 9.39 -6.34
CA TYR A 68 0.04 10.04 -6.53
C TYR A 68 0.47 10.03 -8.00
N ASN A 69 0.37 8.88 -8.67
CA ASN A 69 0.72 8.74 -10.08
C ASN A 69 -0.20 9.59 -10.98
N PHE A 70 -1.51 9.64 -10.71
CA PHE A 70 -2.42 10.56 -11.40
C PHE A 70 -1.99 12.02 -11.21
N SER A 71 -1.55 12.41 -10.01
CA SER A 71 -1.08 13.79 -9.76
C SER A 71 0.06 14.21 -10.69
N LEU A 72 0.86 13.27 -11.19
CA LEU A 72 1.98 13.53 -12.11
C LEU A 72 1.53 13.72 -13.57
N ILE A 73 0.30 13.29 -13.90
CA ILE A 73 -0.28 13.40 -15.25
C ILE A 73 -0.98 14.76 -15.42
N TYR A 74 -1.64 15.24 -14.36
CA TYR A 74 -2.30 16.54 -14.37
C TYR A 74 -1.30 17.70 -14.21
N ALA A 75 -1.70 18.90 -14.63
CA ALA A 75 -0.86 20.10 -14.56
C ALA A 75 -1.30 21.05 -13.42
N ASP A 76 -0.36 21.90 -12.99
CA ASP A 76 -0.58 23.07 -12.15
C ASP A 76 -1.39 22.79 -10.87
N VAL A 77 -2.52 23.49 -10.72
CA VAL A 77 -3.38 23.45 -9.53
C VAL A 77 -4.02 22.08 -9.35
N GLU A 78 -4.36 21.40 -10.45
CA GLU A 78 -5.04 20.11 -10.36
C GLU A 78 -4.08 19.02 -9.88
N SER A 79 -2.84 19.04 -10.35
CA SER A 79 -1.75 18.20 -9.82
C SER A 79 -1.60 18.37 -8.30
N ALA A 80 -1.56 19.63 -7.83
CA ALA A 80 -1.41 19.93 -6.41
C ALA A 80 -2.61 19.42 -5.59
N ARG A 81 -3.85 19.59 -6.08
CA ARG A 81 -5.07 19.09 -5.43
C ARG A 81 -5.07 17.57 -5.31
N ILE A 82 -4.75 16.85 -6.38
CA ILE A 82 -4.68 15.38 -6.36
C ILE A 82 -3.59 14.90 -5.40
N LYS A 83 -2.43 15.56 -5.38
CA LYS A 83 -1.35 15.22 -4.45
C LYS A 83 -1.74 15.44 -2.98
N GLU A 84 -2.41 16.53 -2.67
CA GLU A 84 -2.95 16.78 -1.31
C GLU A 84 -3.98 15.72 -0.93
N ALA A 85 -4.87 15.36 -1.86
CA ALA A 85 -5.84 14.28 -1.66
C ALA A 85 -5.14 12.93 -1.38
N ALA A 86 -4.09 12.60 -2.13
CA ALA A 86 -3.29 11.38 -1.94
C ALA A 86 -2.68 11.32 -0.53
N GLU A 87 -2.07 12.42 -0.05
CA GLU A 87 -1.49 12.47 1.30
C GLU A 87 -2.52 12.32 2.41
N ASN A 88 -3.72 12.89 2.22
CA ASN A 88 -4.83 12.68 3.16
C ASN A 88 -5.28 11.21 3.17
N ILE A 89 -5.46 10.60 2.00
CA ILE A 89 -5.81 9.18 1.88
C ILE A 89 -4.76 8.29 2.52
N LYS A 90 -3.47 8.56 2.32
CA LYS A 90 -2.37 7.85 2.99
C LYS A 90 -2.48 7.92 4.51
N THR A 91 -2.87 9.07 5.03
CA THR A 91 -3.08 9.26 6.48
C THR A 91 -4.24 8.40 6.98
N LEU A 92 -5.34 8.31 6.23
CA LEU A 92 -6.48 7.46 6.57
C LEU A 92 -6.17 5.96 6.47
N ILE A 93 -5.44 5.53 5.43
CA ILE A 93 -4.95 4.15 5.30
C ILE A 93 -4.09 3.77 6.52
N ARG A 94 -3.16 4.65 6.92
CA ARG A 94 -2.37 4.46 8.15
C ARG A 94 -3.23 4.40 9.41
N GLY A 95 -4.36 5.11 9.44
CA GLY A 95 -5.36 5.01 10.50
C GLY A 95 -5.88 3.59 10.70
N CYS A 96 -6.01 2.81 9.64
CA CYS A 96 -6.43 1.41 9.70
C CYS A 96 -5.40 0.52 10.41
N THR A 97 -4.11 0.87 10.37
CA THR A 97 -3.01 0.01 10.85
C THR A 97 -2.25 0.58 12.07
N ILE A 98 -2.66 1.75 12.59
CA ILE A 98 -1.91 2.53 13.59
C ILE A 98 -1.69 1.79 14.92
N GLU A 99 -2.72 1.11 15.43
CA GLU A 99 -2.61 0.31 16.65
C GLU A 99 -2.19 -1.10 16.26
N LYS A 100 -0.94 -1.45 16.61
CA LYS A 100 -0.42 -2.81 16.47
C LYS A 100 -1.14 -3.71 17.48
N GLY A 101 -2.19 -4.38 17.03
CA GLY A 101 -2.85 -5.41 17.81
C GLY A 101 -1.92 -6.61 18.06
N GLU A 102 -2.30 -7.46 19.02
CA GLU A 102 -1.54 -8.69 19.30
C GLU A 102 -1.66 -9.65 18.11
N MET A 103 -0.52 -9.93 17.48
CA MET A 103 -0.44 -10.87 16.37
C MET A 103 -0.49 -12.31 16.88
N GLU A 104 -1.30 -13.14 16.23
CA GLU A 104 -1.32 -14.58 16.48
C GLU A 104 0.11 -15.17 16.34
N PRO A 105 0.59 -15.98 17.31
CA PRO A 105 1.97 -16.49 17.29
C PRO A 105 2.36 -17.26 16.02
N GLU A 106 1.40 -17.96 15.41
CA GLU A 106 1.60 -18.68 14.15
C GLU A 106 1.87 -17.71 13.00
N LYS A 107 1.01 -16.72 12.80
CA LYS A 107 1.20 -15.67 11.79
C LYS A 107 2.49 -14.87 12.02
N ALA A 108 2.80 -14.58 13.28
CA ALA A 108 4.04 -13.91 13.66
C ALA A 108 5.28 -14.72 13.26
N ARG A 109 5.24 -16.04 13.45
CA ARG A 109 6.33 -16.93 13.06
C ARG A 109 6.51 -16.96 11.55
N VAL A 110 5.42 -16.98 10.78
CA VAL A 110 5.45 -17.02 9.31
C VAL A 110 6.13 -15.78 8.74
N ILE A 111 5.77 -14.58 9.22
CA ILE A 111 6.32 -13.33 8.68
C ILE A 111 7.62 -12.87 9.36
N ALA A 112 8.13 -13.61 10.36
CA ALA A 112 9.26 -13.18 11.19
C ALA A 112 10.51 -12.89 10.35
N ARG A 113 10.89 -13.84 9.47
CA ARG A 113 12.06 -13.69 8.61
C ARG A 113 11.91 -12.57 7.59
N LEU A 114 10.73 -12.40 7.02
CA LEU A 114 10.43 -11.27 6.14
C LEU A 114 10.67 -9.94 6.88
N CYS A 115 10.17 -9.83 8.11
CA CYS A 115 10.39 -8.65 8.95
C CYS A 115 11.87 -8.44 9.31
N GLU A 116 12.63 -9.51 9.53
CA GLU A 116 14.07 -9.46 9.78
C GLU A 116 14.82 -8.93 8.55
N TYR A 117 14.58 -9.48 7.36
CA TYR A 117 15.20 -9.01 6.12
C TYR A 117 14.83 -7.58 5.80
N ILE A 118 13.59 -7.15 6.05
CA ILE A 118 13.20 -5.74 5.89
C ILE A 118 13.97 -4.84 6.85
N LYS A 119 14.27 -5.27 8.09
CA LYS A 119 14.92 -4.45 9.13
C LYS A 119 16.44 -4.49 9.08
N GLU A 120 17.03 -5.44 8.36
CA GLU A 120 18.47 -5.58 8.17
C GLU A 120 19.10 -4.24 7.73
N ASP A 121 20.26 -3.90 8.30
CA ASP A 121 21.05 -2.72 7.96
C ASP A 121 20.28 -1.38 7.88
N GLY A 122 19.37 -1.13 8.82
CA GLY A 122 18.72 0.18 8.98
C GLY A 122 17.38 0.34 8.28
N ASN A 123 16.73 -0.78 7.96
CA ASN A 123 15.44 -0.91 7.29
C ASN A 123 15.43 -0.51 5.80
N PHE A 124 15.04 -1.45 4.94
CA PHE A 124 15.03 -1.32 3.49
C PHE A 124 14.27 -0.08 3.00
N PHE A 125 12.99 0.05 3.35
CA PHE A 125 12.15 1.18 2.93
C PHE A 125 12.65 2.52 3.46
N LYS A 126 13.14 2.55 4.70
CA LYS A 126 13.74 3.78 5.26
C LYS A 126 15.02 4.18 4.53
N LYS A 127 15.85 3.23 4.09
CA LYS A 127 17.04 3.55 3.27
C LYS A 127 16.61 4.19 1.96
N LEU A 128 15.64 3.58 1.28
CA LEU A 128 15.12 4.06 0.00
C LEU A 128 14.50 5.47 0.13
N GLN A 129 13.65 5.69 1.14
CA GLN A 129 13.04 6.99 1.44
C GLN A 129 14.06 8.11 1.73
N ASN A 130 15.23 7.76 2.28
CA ASN A 130 16.27 8.73 2.65
C ASN A 130 17.31 8.94 1.54
N GLY A 131 17.07 8.47 0.32
CA GLY A 131 18.00 8.67 -0.80
C GLY A 131 19.28 7.82 -0.70
N LYS A 132 19.28 6.72 0.07
CA LYS A 132 20.47 5.87 0.24
C LYS A 132 20.67 4.84 -0.87
N GLY A 133 19.80 4.83 -1.88
CA GLY A 133 19.84 3.86 -2.97
C GLY A 133 19.06 2.59 -2.68
N PHE A 134 18.90 1.80 -3.73
CA PHE A 134 18.23 0.51 -3.75
C PHE A 134 19.23 -0.62 -3.43
N ASP A 135 18.98 -1.31 -2.32
CA ASP A 135 19.82 -2.43 -1.89
C ASP A 135 19.32 -3.74 -2.52
N GLU A 136 19.84 -4.08 -3.70
CA GLU A 136 19.42 -5.27 -4.46
C GLU A 136 19.57 -6.57 -3.66
N GLN A 137 20.65 -6.72 -2.89
CA GLN A 137 20.87 -7.94 -2.11
C GLN A 137 19.83 -8.09 -1.00
N GLN A 138 19.48 -7.00 -0.33
CA GLN A 138 18.42 -7.00 0.66
C GLN A 138 17.06 -7.25 0.01
N PHE A 139 16.79 -6.63 -1.15
CA PHE A 139 15.56 -6.86 -1.90
C PHE A 139 15.39 -8.32 -2.30
N GLU A 140 16.42 -8.99 -2.81
CA GLU A 140 16.33 -10.41 -3.18
C GLU A 140 15.99 -11.30 -1.99
N LYS A 141 16.54 -11.01 -0.80
CA LYS A 141 16.17 -11.73 0.43
C LYS A 141 14.70 -11.53 0.78
N ILE A 142 14.20 -10.29 0.68
CA ILE A 142 12.80 -9.93 0.94
C ILE A 142 11.89 -10.64 -0.05
N TYR A 143 12.20 -10.55 -1.35
CA TYR A 143 11.43 -11.15 -2.42
C TYR A 143 11.35 -12.68 -2.27
N HIS A 144 12.49 -13.35 -2.07
CA HIS A 144 12.52 -14.80 -1.90
C HIS A 144 11.78 -15.26 -0.65
N GLU A 145 11.89 -14.55 0.48
CA GLU A 145 11.11 -14.93 1.66
C GLU A 145 9.62 -14.72 1.42
N LEU A 146 9.22 -13.64 0.74
CA LEU A 146 7.83 -13.40 0.38
C LEU A 146 7.28 -14.51 -0.52
N ASP A 147 8.01 -14.91 -1.56
CA ASP A 147 7.67 -16.02 -2.46
C ASP A 147 7.51 -17.35 -1.68
N ASN A 148 8.42 -17.61 -0.75
CA ASN A 148 8.38 -18.80 0.10
C ASN A 148 7.13 -18.89 1.01
N ILE A 149 6.67 -17.76 1.53
CA ILE A 149 5.54 -17.71 2.48
C ILE A 149 4.21 -17.35 1.82
N TYR A 150 4.22 -17.05 0.51
CA TYR A 150 3.08 -16.50 -0.20
C TYR A 150 1.84 -17.40 -0.12
N GLU A 151 1.97 -18.70 -0.43
CA GLU A 151 0.86 -19.66 -0.38
C GLU A 151 0.23 -19.75 1.03
N GLU A 152 1.06 -19.71 2.07
CA GLU A 152 0.59 -19.75 3.45
C GLU A 152 -0.17 -18.48 3.81
N ILE A 153 0.38 -17.30 3.47
CA ILE A 153 -0.30 -16.01 3.68
C ILE A 153 -1.61 -15.96 2.88
N TYR A 154 -1.60 -16.43 1.63
CA TYR A 154 -2.78 -16.41 0.76
C TYR A 154 -3.94 -17.24 1.33
N SER A 155 -3.64 -18.27 2.11
CA SER A 155 -4.65 -19.07 2.81
C SER A 155 -5.35 -18.33 3.96
N TRP A 156 -4.82 -17.20 4.45
CA TRP A 156 -5.41 -16.45 5.55
C TRP A 156 -6.60 -15.60 5.10
N GLU A 157 -7.66 -15.60 5.90
CA GLU A 157 -8.84 -14.75 5.67
C GLU A 157 -8.62 -13.28 6.09
N ALA A 158 -7.71 -13.05 7.03
CA ALA A 158 -7.37 -11.73 7.54
C ALA A 158 -5.89 -11.64 7.89
N PHE A 159 -5.25 -10.55 7.48
CA PHE A 159 -3.82 -10.35 7.63
C PHE A 159 -3.52 -9.49 8.84
N PRO A 160 -2.41 -9.76 9.54
CA PRO A 160 -1.95 -8.88 10.60
C PRO A 160 -1.54 -7.53 10.02
N LYS A 161 -1.80 -6.46 10.77
CA LYS A 161 -1.52 -5.07 10.34
C LYS A 161 -0.06 -4.84 9.93
N GLU A 162 0.89 -5.53 10.55
CA GLU A 162 2.31 -5.42 10.17
C GLU A 162 2.53 -5.89 8.72
N LEU A 163 1.89 -6.98 8.30
CA LEU A 163 2.01 -7.49 6.94
C LEU A 163 1.36 -6.54 5.92
N ILE A 164 0.26 -5.90 6.29
CA ILE A 164 -0.42 -4.91 5.44
C ILE A 164 0.46 -3.69 5.23
N ASN A 165 1.10 -3.19 6.29
CA ASN A 165 2.07 -2.10 6.16
C ASN A 165 3.25 -2.49 5.25
N ILE A 166 3.71 -3.74 5.32
CA ILE A 166 4.74 -4.24 4.39
C ILE A 166 4.23 -4.21 2.95
N PHE A 167 3.00 -4.64 2.69
CA PHE A 167 2.44 -4.60 1.33
C PHE A 167 2.27 -3.18 0.82
N ILE A 168 1.80 -2.25 1.64
CA ILE A 168 1.74 -0.83 1.29
C ILE A 168 3.15 -0.31 0.95
N ASP A 169 4.14 -0.55 1.81
CA ASP A 169 5.52 -0.08 1.59
C ASP A 169 6.14 -0.69 0.31
N LEU A 170 5.82 -1.96 0.00
CA LEU A 170 6.25 -2.62 -1.22
C LEU A 170 5.55 -2.06 -2.47
N TYR A 171 4.28 -1.69 -2.37
CA TYR A 171 3.53 -1.07 -3.46
C TYR A 171 4.04 0.33 -3.77
N GLU A 172 4.36 1.10 -2.73
CA GLU A 172 4.92 2.44 -2.87
C GLU A 172 6.35 2.45 -3.44
N LEU A 173 6.92 1.29 -3.81
CA LEU A 173 8.23 1.22 -4.47
C LEU A 173 8.27 2.05 -5.76
N ASP A 174 7.22 1.99 -6.56
CA ASP A 174 7.09 2.74 -7.82
C ASP A 174 7.25 4.25 -7.63
N LEU A 175 6.79 4.79 -6.50
CA LEU A 175 6.87 6.22 -6.19
C LEU A 175 8.31 6.70 -5.98
N PHE A 176 9.22 5.80 -5.62
CA PHE A 176 10.64 6.14 -5.48
C PHE A 176 11.34 6.23 -6.83
N VAL A 177 10.79 5.69 -7.93
CA VAL A 177 11.36 5.81 -9.28
C VAL A 177 11.60 7.29 -9.62
N TYR A 178 10.70 8.19 -9.22
CA TYR A 178 10.83 9.64 -9.45
C TYR A 178 11.89 10.34 -8.59
N GLN A 179 12.34 9.71 -7.50
CA GLN A 179 13.38 10.25 -6.61
C GLN A 179 14.79 9.88 -7.07
N TYR A 180 14.91 8.77 -7.81
CA TYR A 180 16.16 8.25 -8.33
C TYR A 180 16.29 8.53 -9.85
N ARG A 181 17.46 8.27 -10.43
CA ARG A 181 17.75 8.50 -11.85
C ARG A 181 18.43 7.28 -12.46
N ASP A 182 18.31 7.16 -13.78
CA ASP A 182 19.03 6.20 -14.61
C ASP A 182 18.85 4.75 -14.08
N GLU A 183 19.94 3.99 -14.00
CA GLU A 183 19.97 2.57 -13.62
C GLU A 183 19.30 2.27 -12.27
N GLU A 184 19.31 3.24 -11.34
CA GLU A 184 18.71 3.03 -10.01
C GLU A 184 17.18 3.07 -10.08
N ALA A 185 16.63 3.94 -10.92
CA ALA A 185 15.19 4.02 -11.16
C ALA A 185 14.67 2.74 -11.83
N ASP A 186 15.43 2.20 -12.79
CA ASP A 186 15.11 0.94 -13.47
C ASP A 186 15.04 -0.23 -12.48
N LYS A 187 16.01 -0.35 -11.56
CA LYS A 187 16.01 -1.41 -10.53
C LYS A 187 14.79 -1.34 -9.61
N ILE A 188 14.42 -0.13 -9.19
CA ILE A 188 13.26 0.08 -8.32
C ILE A 188 11.98 -0.33 -9.05
N TYR A 189 11.86 0.06 -10.33
CA TYR A 189 10.71 -0.30 -11.15
C TYR A 189 10.63 -1.81 -11.40
N ASP A 190 11.74 -2.46 -11.75
CA ASP A 190 11.82 -3.92 -11.90
C ASP A 190 11.43 -4.66 -10.60
N ALA A 191 11.87 -4.14 -9.46
CA ALA A 191 11.52 -4.67 -8.16
C ALA A 191 10.02 -4.56 -7.84
N TYR A 192 9.43 -3.39 -8.15
CA TYR A 192 7.98 -3.17 -8.02
C TYR A 192 7.19 -4.16 -8.88
N GLU A 193 7.51 -4.30 -10.17
CA GLU A 193 6.82 -5.19 -11.11
C GLU A 193 6.87 -6.67 -10.66
N ARG A 194 8.01 -7.10 -10.12
CA ARG A 194 8.17 -8.44 -9.54
C ARG A 194 7.28 -8.68 -8.34
N ILE A 195 7.18 -7.70 -7.44
CA ILE A 195 6.32 -7.81 -6.25
C ILE A 195 4.84 -7.80 -6.66
N PHE A 196 4.45 -6.90 -7.56
CA PHE A 196 3.09 -6.84 -8.09
C PHE A 196 2.67 -8.19 -8.69
N SER A 197 3.52 -8.75 -9.55
CA SER A 197 3.29 -10.05 -10.18
C SER A 197 3.19 -11.20 -9.18
N LEU A 198 3.91 -11.15 -8.06
CA LEU A 198 3.88 -12.21 -7.05
C LEU A 198 2.61 -12.16 -6.20
N ILE A 199 2.20 -10.97 -5.75
CA ILE A 199 1.10 -10.84 -4.77
C ILE A 199 -0.28 -10.79 -5.47
N PHE A 200 -0.35 -10.23 -6.68
CA PHE A 200 -1.62 -9.92 -7.34
C PHE A 200 -1.72 -10.34 -8.81
N GLY A 201 -0.63 -10.84 -9.42
CA GLY A 201 -0.60 -11.44 -10.75
C GLY A 201 -1.10 -12.88 -10.77
#